data_AF-A0A527ZM23-F1
#
_entry.id   AF-A0A527ZM23-F1
#
_cell.length_a   1.000
_cell.length_b   1.000
_cell.length_c   1.000
_cell.angle_alpha   90.00
_cell.angle_beta   90.00
_cell.angle_gamma   90.00
#
_symmetry.space_group_name_H-M   'P 1'
#
loop_
_entity.id
_entity.type
_entity.pdbx_description
1 polymer ?
#
loop_
_entity_poly.entity_id
_entity_poly.type
_entity_poly.pdbx_seq_one_letter_code
_entity_poly.pdbx_strand_id
1 'polypeptide(L)'
;AMSVGRVEADRRPVCWLTDFGESSLNFVLRFWIHDPQQGLTNVRGRVLLALWDTFRENGIDIPYPHREIIMKPDGRAEKSGGR
;
A
#
# COMPACT_ATOMS: atom_id res chain seq x y z
N ALA A 1 -7.74 12.51 5.09
CA ALA A 1 -9.11 12.07 5.47
C ALA A 1 -9.96 13.22 6.01
N MET A 2 -9.52 13.96 7.03
CA MET A 2 -10.29 15.10 7.58
C MET A 2 -10.49 16.27 6.59
N SER A 3 -9.66 16.36 5.54
CA SER A 3 -9.81 17.31 4.44
C SER A 3 -10.97 16.99 3.48
N VAL A 4 -11.60 15.81 3.59
CA VAL A 4 -12.68 15.39 2.71
C VAL A 4 -14.03 15.72 3.33
N GLY A 5 -14.80 16.59 2.68
CA GLY A 5 -16.16 16.90 3.09
C GLY A 5 -17.02 15.64 3.21
N ARG A 6 -17.81 15.56 4.28
CA ARG A 6 -18.65 14.41 4.74
C ARG A 6 -17.97 13.40 5.66
N VAL A 7 -16.66 13.49 5.89
CA VAL A 7 -16.01 12.74 6.98
C VAL A 7 -16.31 13.44 8.31
N GLU A 8 -16.81 12.68 9.28
CA GLU A 8 -17.19 13.20 10.59
C GLU A 8 -15.95 13.62 11.39
N ALA A 9 -15.86 14.90 11.75
CA ALA A 9 -14.72 15.46 12.46
C ALA A 9 -14.73 15.10 13.96
N ASP A 10 -15.93 14.91 14.53
CA ASP A 10 -16.11 14.58 15.95
C ASP A 10 -15.56 13.19 16.31
N ARG A 11 -15.47 12.29 15.31
CA ARG A 11 -14.82 10.99 15.45
C ARG A 11 -13.53 10.97 14.65
N ARG A 12 -12.40 11.17 15.35
CA ARG A 12 -11.08 11.20 14.70
C ARG A 12 -10.84 9.92 13.90
N PRO A 13 -10.45 10.02 12.61
CA PRO A 13 -10.10 8.86 11.82
C PRO A 13 -8.92 8.12 12.45
N VAL A 14 -8.95 6.80 12.39
CA VAL A 14 -7.94 5.93 13.01
C VAL A 14 -7.22 5.16 11.92
N CYS A 15 -5.89 5.18 11.93
CA CYS A 15 -5.05 4.39 11.03
C CYS A 15 -4.21 3.41 11.86
N TRP A 16 -4.26 2.13 11.51
CA TRP A 16 -3.45 1.09 12.15
C TRP A 16 -2.59 0.38 11.12
N LEU A 17 -1.32 0.13 11.46
CA LEU A 17 -0.52 -0.88 10.79
C LEU A 17 -1.06 -2.25 11.23
N THR A 18 -1.58 -3.03 10.30
CA THR A 18 -2.22 -4.30 10.61
C THR A 18 -1.31 -5.49 10.36
N ASP A 19 -0.41 -5.39 9.39
CA ASP A 19 0.46 -6.50 9.02
C ASP A 19 1.68 -6.07 8.20
N PHE A 20 2.71 -6.93 8.20
CA PHE A 20 3.88 -6.84 7.33
C PHE A 20 3.72 -7.86 6.19
N GLY A 21 3.32 -7.37 5.01
CA GLY A 21 3.21 -8.19 3.82
C GLY A 21 4.58 -8.51 3.21
N GLU A 22 4.59 -9.43 2.24
CA GLU A 22 5.79 -9.91 1.55
C GLU A 22 6.62 -8.79 0.89
N SER A 23 5.97 -7.72 0.45
CA SER A 23 6.63 -6.52 -0.10
C SER A 23 5.88 -5.24 0.25
N SER A 24 5.14 -5.21 1.37
CA SER A 24 4.29 -4.06 1.73
C SER A 24 4.07 -3.93 3.23
N LEU A 25 3.81 -2.71 3.68
CA LEU A 25 3.21 -2.44 4.99
C LEU A 25 1.70 -2.29 4.82
N ASN A 26 0.92 -3.12 5.51
CA ASN A 26 -0.52 -3.12 5.36
C ASN A 26 -1.16 -2.23 6.42
N PHE A 27 -1.90 -1.22 5.99
CA PHE A 27 -2.61 -0.28 6.86
C PHE A 27 -4.12 -0.40 6.72
N VAL A 28 -4.84 -0.24 7.81
CA VAL A 28 -6.30 -0.07 7.82
C VAL A 28 -6.65 1.31 8.34
N LEU A 29 -7.28 2.10 7.47
CA LEU A 29 -7.84 3.41 7.79
C LEU A 29 -9.35 3.29 8.02
N ARG A 30 -9.80 3.69 9.22
CA ARG A 30 -11.22 3.77 9.60
C ARG A 30 -11.62 5.22 9.80
N PHE A 31 -12.79 5.57 9.28
CA PHE A 31 -13.38 6.90 9.44
C PHE A 31 -14.91 6.79 9.40
N TRP A 32 -15.57 7.81 9.94
CA TRP A 32 -17.03 7.90 10.02
C TRP A 32 -17.54 8.93 9.02
N ILE A 33 -18.77 8.74 8.55
CA ILE A 33 -19.43 9.66 7.62
C ILE A 33 -20.80 10.04 8.15
N HIS A 34 -21.20 11.29 7.94
CA HIS A 34 -22.47 11.81 8.46
C HIS A 34 -23.70 11.34 7.68
N ASP A 35 -23.57 11.17 6.36
CA ASP A 35 -24.68 10.85 5.48
C ASP A 35 -24.36 9.61 4.63
N PRO A 36 -24.70 8.40 5.11
CA PRO A 36 -24.53 7.17 4.35
C PRO A 36 -25.56 7.01 3.22
N GLN A 37 -26.67 7.77 3.23
CA GLN A 37 -27.76 7.61 2.26
C GLN A 37 -27.37 8.15 0.87
N GLN A 38 -26.53 9.19 0.82
CA GLN A 38 -25.98 9.73 -0.43
C GLN A 38 -24.78 8.96 -1.00
N GLY A 39 -24.68 7.67 -0.68
CA GLY A 39 -23.69 6.76 -1.23
C GLY A 39 -22.30 6.85 -0.59
N LEU A 40 -21.71 5.68 -0.36
CA LEU A 40 -20.42 5.52 0.30
C LEU A 40 -19.23 5.61 -0.67
N THR A 41 -19.41 5.16 -1.91
CA THR A 41 -18.34 5.03 -2.92
C THR A 41 -17.64 6.35 -3.21
N ASN A 42 -18.41 7.45 -3.33
CA ASN A 42 -17.87 8.77 -3.64
C ASN A 42 -16.96 9.31 -2.53
N VAL A 43 -17.36 9.12 -1.27
CA VAL A 43 -16.57 9.57 -0.11
C VAL A 43 -15.30 8.74 0.02
N ARG A 44 -15.41 7.41 -0.12
CA ARG A 44 -14.25 6.52 -0.09
C ARG A 44 -13.23 6.85 -1.19
N GLY A 45 -13.69 7.08 -2.42
CA GLY A 45 -12.84 7.47 -3.53
C GLY A 45 -12.09 8.78 -3.26
N ARG A 46 -12.78 9.82 -2.77
CA ARG A 46 -12.15 11.10 -2.41
C ARG A 46 -11.11 10.94 -1.30
N VAL A 47 -11.36 10.10 -0.30
CA VAL A 47 -10.39 9.83 0.77
C VAL A 47 -9.15 9.12 0.24
N LEU A 48 -9.33 8.14 -0.67
CA LEU A 48 -8.20 7.42 -1.28
C LEU A 48 -7.34 8.35 -2.16
N LEU A 49 -7.97 9.21 -2.97
CA LEU A 49 -7.24 10.19 -3.78
C LEU A 49 -6.47 11.19 -2.92
N ALA A 50 -7.11 11.74 -1.88
CA ALA A 50 -6.43 12.64 -0.96
C ALA A 50 -5.24 11.95 -0.25
N LEU A 51 -5.37 10.66 0.09
CA LEU A 51 -4.27 9.89 0.66
C LEU A 51 -3.13 9.72 -0.35
N TRP A 52 -3.45 9.42 -1.61
CA TRP A 52 -2.48 9.28 -2.69
C TRP A 52 -1.70 10.58 -2.94
N ASP A 53 -2.39 11.71 -3.00
CA ASP A 53 -1.76 13.02 -3.18
C ASP A 53 -0.81 13.32 -2.01
N THR A 54 -1.25 13.10 -0.76
CA THR A 54 -0.39 13.26 0.42
C THR A 54 0.82 12.33 0.41
N PHE A 55 0.67 11.06 -0.01
CA PHE A 55 1.81 10.14 -0.12
C PHE A 55 2.83 10.65 -1.13
N ARG A 56 2.39 11.11 -2.30
CA ARG A 56 3.28 11.71 -3.30
C ARG A 56 3.99 12.96 -2.79
N GLU A 57 3.28 13.86 -2.13
CA GLU A 57 3.85 15.09 -1.54
C GLU A 57 4.93 14.80 -0.49
N ASN A 58 4.80 13.70 0.24
CA ASN A 58 5.76 13.28 1.27
C ASN A 58 6.83 12.30 0.74
N GLY A 59 6.87 12.05 -0.57
CA GLY A 59 7.85 11.13 -1.17
C GLY A 59 7.66 9.66 -0.77
N ILE A 60 6.45 9.27 -0.38
CA ILE A 60 6.09 7.87 -0.08
C ILE A 60 5.66 7.19 -1.38
N ASP A 61 6.50 6.31 -1.88
CA ASP A 61 6.18 5.48 -3.04
C ASP A 61 5.55 4.14 -2.61
N ILE A 62 4.65 3.63 -3.46
CA ILE A 62 4.05 2.32 -3.26
C ILE A 62 5.01 1.26 -3.82
N PRO A 63 5.48 0.31 -3.00
CA PRO A 63 6.42 -0.71 -3.45
C PRO A 63 5.77 -1.59 -4.52
N TYR A 64 6.52 -1.85 -5.59
CA TYR A 64 6.19 -2.91 -6.53
C TYR A 64 6.53 -4.26 -5.90
N PRO A 65 5.82 -5.35 -6.25
CA PRO A 65 6.19 -6.68 -5.78
C PRO A 65 7.64 -6.99 -6.21
N HIS A 66 8.52 -7.15 -5.22
CA HIS A 66 9.92 -7.44 -5.47
C HIS A 66 10.09 -8.95 -5.70
N ARG A 67 10.73 -9.33 -6.81
CA ARG A 67 11.13 -10.72 -7.06
C ARG A 67 12.64 -10.83 -7.16
N GLU A 68 13.25 -11.57 -6.26
CA GLU A 68 14.66 -11.95 -6.35
C GLU A 68 14.78 -13.26 -7.16
N ILE A 69 15.65 -13.26 -8.18
CA ILE A 69 15.94 -14.47 -8.98
C ILE A 69 17.39 -14.85 -8.69
N ILE A 70 17.58 -15.88 -7.88
CA ILE A 70 18.90 -16.44 -7.62
C ILE A 70 19.22 -17.46 -8.72
N MET A 71 20.07 -17.09 -9.67
CA MET A 71 20.59 -18.02 -10.66
C MET A 71 21.71 -18.85 -10.03
N LYS A 72 21.49 -20.17 -9.90
CA LYS A 72 22.58 -21.09 -9.60
C LYS A 72 23.33 -21.38 -10.90
N PRO A 73 24.67 -21.27 -10.94
CA PRO A 73 25.43 -21.72 -12.09
C PRO A 73 25.20 -23.23 -12.27
N ASP A 74 24.90 -23.64 -13.51
CA ASP A 74 24.74 -25.04 -13.85
C ASP A 74 26.06 -25.76 -13.53
N GLY A 75 25.98 -26.83 -12.75
CA GLY A 75 27.11 -27.65 -12.30
C GLY A 75 27.86 -28.40 -13.42
N ARG A 76 27.84 -27.90 -14.66
CA ARG A 76 28.75 -28.32 -15.73
C ARG A 76 30.03 -27.51 -15.64
N ALA A 77 30.72 -27.66 -14.51
CA ALA A 77 32.12 -27.34 -14.41
C ALA A 77 32.90 -28.38 -15.22
N GLU A 78 33.67 -27.87 -16.17
CA GLU A 78 34.90 -28.41 -16.75
C GLU A 78 34.97 -29.91 -17.06
N LYS A 79 34.93 -30.20 -18.36
CA LYS A 79 35.55 -31.41 -18.92
C LYS A 79 37.00 -31.48 -18.42
N SER A 80 37.32 -32.47 -17.59
CA SER A 80 38.70 -32.85 -17.32
C SER A 80 39.29 -33.46 -18.60
N GLY A 81 39.88 -32.61 -19.45
CA GLY A 81 40.95 -33.03 -20.34
C GLY A 81 42.21 -33.19 -19.51
N GLY A 82 42.71 -34.42 -19.35
CA GLY A 82 43.89 -34.67 -18.54
C GLY A 82 44.37 -36.13 -18.55
N ARG A 83 45.11 -36.46 -19.61
CA ARG A 83 45.95 -37.65 -19.88
C ARG A 83 45.25 -38.98 -20.17
#